data_AF-A0A2M8TV31-F1
#
_entry.id   AF-A0A2M8TV31-F1
#
_cell.length_a   1.000
_cell.length_b   1.000
_cell.length_c   1.000
_cell.angle_alpha   90.00
_cell.angle_beta   90.00
_cell.angle_gamma   90.00
#
_symmetry.space_group_name_H-M   'P 1'
#
loop_
_entity.id
_entity.type
_entity.pdbx_description
1 polymer ?
#
loop_
_entity_poly.entity_id
_entity_poly.type
_entity_poly.pdbx_seq_one_letter_code
_entity_poly.pdbx_strand_id
1 'polypeptide(L)' 'MNETLLYQVDDDNLDRLLDAVGEIICDMNAAEPNKEVRYKDETYIAVLKLNSMIFETIKRKFLEKEGK' A
#
# COMPACT_ATOMS: atom_id res chain seq x y z
N MET A 1 -5.30 8.81 1.65
CA MET A 1 -6.44 7.89 1.34
C MET A 1 -7.35 7.87 2.54
N ASN A 2 -8.67 7.82 2.38
CA ASN A 2 -9.60 7.63 3.50
C ASN A 2 -9.76 6.12 3.77
N GLU A 3 -9.43 5.66 4.97
CA GLU A 3 -9.49 4.23 5.35
C GLU A 3 -10.90 3.64 5.20
N THR A 4 -11.96 4.43 5.43
CA THR A 4 -13.34 3.99 5.25
C THR A 4 -13.65 3.72 3.78
N LEU A 5 -13.14 4.55 2.87
CA LEU A 5 -13.30 4.32 1.42
C LEU A 5 -12.52 3.08 0.98
N LEU A 6 -11.29 2.91 1.46
CA LEU A 6 -10.46 1.76 1.12
C LEU A 6 -11.10 0.45 1.58
N TYR A 7 -11.72 0.45 2.76
CA TYR A 7 -12.42 -0.72 3.28
C TYR A 7 -13.70 -1.09 2.47
N GLN A 8 -14.27 -0.18 1.69
CA GLN A 8 -15.41 -0.48 0.82
C GLN A 8 -15.02 -1.17 -0.49
N VAL A 9 -13.74 -1.13 -0.87
CA VAL A 9 -13.21 -1.80 -2.07
C VAL A 9 -13.25 -3.31 -1.87
N ASP A 10 -13.74 -4.08 -2.85
CA ASP A 10 -13.72 -5.55 -2.78
C ASP A 10 -12.29 -6.12 -2.70
N ASP A 11 -12.17 -7.40 -2.29
CA ASP A 11 -10.87 -8.01 -2.02
C ASP A 11 -10.00 -8.12 -3.29
N ASP A 12 -10.59 -8.53 -4.42
CA ASP A 12 -9.88 -8.65 -5.70
C ASP A 12 -9.26 -7.31 -6.14
N ASN A 13 -9.99 -6.21 -5.96
CA ASN A 13 -9.50 -4.88 -6.29
C ASN A 13 -8.50 -4.34 -5.25
N LEU A 14 -8.60 -4.74 -3.98
CA LEU A 14 -7.57 -4.42 -2.97
C LEU A 14 -6.26 -5.14 -3.28
N ASP A 15 -6.31 -6.41 -3.68
CA ASP A 15 -5.12 -7.18 -4.07
C ASP A 15 -4.45 -6.56 -5.31
N ARG A 16 -5.23 -6.25 -6.37
CA ARG A 16 -4.71 -5.54 -7.55
C ARG A 16 -4.11 -4.17 -7.21
N LEU A 17 -4.73 -3.46 -6.27
CA LEU A 17 -4.23 -2.16 -5.84
C LEU A 17 -2.91 -2.30 -5.07
N LEU A 18 -2.78 -3.33 -4.23
CA LEU A 18 -1.54 -3.64 -3.53
C LEU A 18 -0.43 -3.96 -4.53
N ASP A 19 -0.70 -4.79 -5.53
CA ASP A 19 0.26 -5.14 -6.59
C ASP A 19 0.72 -3.89 -7.35
N ALA A 20 -0.21 -3.06 -7.82
CA ALA A 20 0.10 -1.85 -8.57
C ALA A 20 0.94 -0.85 -7.75
N VAL A 21 0.63 -0.67 -6.46
CA VAL A 21 1.43 0.19 -5.57
C VAL A 21 2.81 -0.42 -5.31
N GLY A 22 2.90 -1.75 -5.21
CA GLY A 22 4.16 -2.48 -5.13
C GLY A 22 5.06 -2.26 -6.35
N GLU A 23 4.50 -2.29 -7.55
CA GLU A 23 5.23 -2.00 -8.79
C GLU A 23 5.76 -0.55 -8.80
N ILE A 24 4.94 0.43 -8.39
CA ILE A 24 5.39 1.83 -8.27
C ILE A 24 6.56 1.95 -7.29
N ILE A 25 6.52 1.26 -6.16
CA ILE A 25 7.64 1.26 -5.19
C ILE A 25 8.89 0.67 -5.85
N CYS A 26 8.77 -0.43 -6.59
CA CYS A 26 9.89 -1.02 -7.31
C CYS A 26 10.49 -0.04 -8.33
N ASP A 27 9.66 0.65 -9.11
CA ASP A 27 10.10 1.66 -10.08
C ASP A 27 10.81 2.84 -9.40
N MET A 28 10.27 3.34 -8.29
CA MET A 28 10.92 4.40 -7.50
C MET A 28 12.27 3.94 -6.93
N ASN A 29 12.37 2.68 -6.51
CA ASN A 29 13.61 2.10 -6.00
C ASN A 29 14.67 1.93 -7.09
N ALA A 30 14.24 1.62 -8.31
CA ALA A 30 15.12 1.52 -9.48
C ALA A 30 15.59 2.91 -9.94
N ALA A 31 14.72 3.92 -9.88
CA ALA A 31 15.03 5.30 -10.25
C ALA A 31 16.03 5.96 -9.28
N GLU A 32 15.91 5.70 -7.97
CA GLU A 32 16.87 6.18 -6.97
C GLU A 32 17.31 5.02 -6.05
N PRO A 33 18.44 4.35 -6.34
CA PRO A 33 18.92 3.23 -5.55
C PRO A 33 19.25 3.60 -4.09
N ASN A 34 19.65 4.85 -3.81
CA ASN A 34 20.02 5.29 -2.47
C ASN A 34 18.79 5.47 -1.58
N LYS A 35 18.61 4.54 -0.64
CA LYS A 35 17.50 4.55 0.32
C LYS A 35 17.42 5.83 1.16
N GLU A 36 18.54 6.45 1.52
CA GLU A 36 18.56 7.65 2.37
C GLU A 36 18.08 8.89 1.62
N VAL A 37 18.24 8.90 0.28
CA VAL A 37 17.67 9.93 -0.58
C VAL A 37 16.17 9.70 -0.73
N ARG A 38 15.75 8.47 -1.03
CA ARG A 38 14.32 8.10 -1.11
C ARG A 38 13.55 8.41 0.17
N TYR A 39 14.09 8.12 1.35
CA TYR A 39 13.39 8.41 2.61
C TYR A 39 13.24 9.90 2.92
N LYS A 40 13.95 10.78 2.22
CA LYS A 40 13.76 12.23 2.28
C LYS A 40 12.76 12.73 1.23
N ASP A 41 12.37 11.90 0.27
CA ASP A 41 11.36 12.20 -0.73
C ASP A 41 9.96 11.97 -0.14
N GLU A 42 9.19 13.05 -0.01
CA GLU A 42 7.84 13.02 0.54
C GLU A 42 6.89 12.15 -0.30
N THR A 43 7.10 12.08 -1.62
CA THR A 43 6.31 11.25 -2.54
C THR A 43 6.57 9.78 -2.24
N TYR A 44 7.82 9.38 -2.06
CA TYR A 44 8.18 8.01 -1.72
C TYR A 44 7.56 7.61 -0.37
N ILE A 45 7.64 8.49 0.63
CA ILE A 45 7.00 8.27 1.93
C ILE A 45 5.47 8.16 1.79
N ALA A 46 4.84 8.97 0.95
CA ALA A 46 3.40 8.90 0.71
C ALA A 46 2.98 7.57 0.07
N VAL A 47 3.74 7.07 -0.91
CA VAL A 47 3.50 5.77 -1.56
C VAL A 47 3.68 4.62 -0.56
N LEU A 48 4.71 4.65 0.30
CA LEU A 48 4.89 3.64 1.35
C LEU A 48 3.73 3.64 2.35
N LYS A 49 3.24 4.82 2.75
CA LYS A 49 2.06 4.92 3.62
C LYS A 49 0.81 4.37 2.94
N LEU A 50 0.63 4.63 1.64
CA LEU A 50 -0.46 4.08 0.85
C LEU A 50 -0.43 2.54 0.84
N ASN A 51 0.73 1.96 0.54
CA ASN A 51 0.95 0.51 0.56
C ASN A 51 0.58 -0.10 1.92
N SER A 52 1.04 0.53 3.00
CA SER A 52 0.73 0.10 4.37
C SER A 52 -0.77 0.14 4.69
N MET A 53 -1.48 1.21 4.30
CA MET A 53 -2.93 1.32 4.52
C MET A 53 -3.73 0.24 3.77
N ILE A 54 -3.32 -0.10 2.55
CA ILE A 54 -3.96 -1.17 1.75
C ILE A 54 -3.74 -2.51 2.43
N PHE A 55 -2.51 -2.80 2.83
CA PHE A 55 -2.18 -4.05 3.52
C PHE A 55 -2.95 -4.23 4.84
N GLU A 56 -2.99 -3.20 5.70
CA GLU A 56 -3.75 -3.28 6.94
C GLU A 56 -5.27 -3.40 6.70
N THR A 57 -5.78 -2.82 5.60
CA THR A 57 -7.20 -3.00 5.21
C THR A 57 -7.49 -4.45 4.82
N ILE A 58 -6.64 -5.06 3.99
CA ILE A 58 -6.77 -6.47 3.58
C ILE A 58 -6.72 -7.38 4.81
N LYS A 59 -5.73 -7.16 5.68
CA LYS A 59 -5.56 -7.91 6.93
C LYS A 59 -6.77 -7.79 7.85
N ARG A 60 -7.33 -6.59 8.01
CA ARG A 60 -8.55 -6.39 8.82
C ARG A 60 -9.72 -7.20 8.28
N LYS A 61 -9.98 -7.12 6.98
CA LYS A 61 -11.05 -7.90 6.33
C LYS A 61 -10.85 -9.40 6.47
N PHE A 62 -9.62 -9.87 6.35
CA PHE A 62 -9.29 -11.28 6.54
C PHE A 62 -9.60 -11.77 7.95
N LEU A 63 -9.17 -11.04 8.98
CA LEU A 63 -9.42 -11.40 10.39
C LEU A 63 -10.92 -11.42 10.72
N GLU A 64 -11.68 -10.44 10.23
CA GLU A 64 -13.14 -10.39 10.41
C GLU A 64 -13.85 -11.58 9.76
N LYS A 65 -13.41 -12.03 8.58
CA LYS A 65 -13.93 -13.24 7.92
C LYS A 65 -13.59 -14.51 8.68
N GLU A 66 -12.42 -14.57 9.32
CA GLU A 66 -12.03 -15.71 10.16
C GLU A 66 -12.70 -15.70 11.55
N GLY A 67 -13.49 -14.68 11.88
CA GLY A 67 -14.15 -14.54 13.18
C GLY A 67 -13.17 -14.30 14.33
N LYS A 68 -12.00 -13.71 14.05
CA LYS A 68 -10.94 -13.40 15.02
C LYS A 68 -10.92 -11.92 15.39
#